data_AF-A0A1X7KG12-F1
#
_entry.id   AF-A0A1X7KG12-F1
#
_cell.length_a   1.000
_cell.length_b   1.000
_cell.length_c   1.000
_cell.angle_alpha   90.00
_cell.angle_beta   90.00
_cell.angle_gamma   90.00
#
_symmetry.space_group_name_H-M   'P 1'
#
loop_
_entity.id
_entity.type
_entity.pdbx_description
1 polymer ?
#
loop_
_entity_poly.entity_id
_entity_poly.type
_entity_poly.pdbx_seq_one_letter_code
_entity_poly.pdbx_strand_id
1 'polypeptide(L)'
;MARGEIYLSIDSPHVAQLSTLLADERHIDIVLTSSWVNTAGFHCLLDLLPESLRERVVGATVPGNRALRHRLSQNTSKSERLAEDVRRREPQVVTVLESDTRHVPVPLRDEAVIVPKGLWAAGHDDWSRLRRMLSRTSRAT
;
A
#
# COMPACT_ATOMS: atom_id res chain seq x y z
N MET A 1 -23.15 -9.80 -11.24
CA MET A 1 -22.04 -9.20 -10.47
C MET A 1 -20.80 -9.23 -11.35
N ALA A 2 -20.29 -8.08 -11.78
CA ALA A 2 -19.11 -8.03 -12.64
C ALA A 2 -17.87 -8.41 -11.84
N ARG A 3 -17.25 -9.55 -12.13
CA ARG A 3 -15.88 -9.86 -11.71
C ARG A 3 -14.96 -9.01 -12.57
N GLY A 4 -14.50 -7.88 -12.04
CA GLY A 4 -13.44 -7.12 -12.67
C GLY A 4 -12.13 -7.87 -12.49
N GLU A 5 -11.58 -8.40 -13.58
CA GLU A 5 -10.20 -8.88 -13.63
C GLU A 5 -9.29 -7.64 -13.70
N ILE A 6 -8.50 -7.42 -12.65
CA ILE A 6 -7.46 -6.39 -12.65
C ILE A 6 -6.14 -7.09 -12.91
N TYR A 7 -5.57 -6.85 -14.09
CA TYR A 7 -4.25 -7.32 -14.44
C TYR A 7 -3.22 -6.36 -13.84
N LEU A 8 -2.57 -6.75 -12.74
CA LEU A 8 -1.30 -6.13 -12.33
C LEU A 8 -0.23 -6.63 -13.30
N SER A 9 -0.09 -5.95 -14.44
CA SER A 9 1.08 -6.16 -15.29
C SER A 9 2.29 -5.56 -14.58
N ILE A 10 3.37 -6.33 -14.47
CA ILE A 10 4.68 -5.86 -14.01
C ILE A 10 5.17 -4.70 -14.88
N ASP A 11 4.70 -4.64 -16.14
CA ASP A 11 4.94 -3.57 -17.11
C ASP A 11 3.93 -2.40 -16.99
N SER A 12 3.16 -2.34 -15.90
CA SER A 12 2.25 -1.21 -15.68
C SER A 12 3.08 0.08 -15.55
N PRO A 13 2.83 1.11 -16.37
CA PRO A 13 3.56 2.37 -16.29
C PRO A 13 3.45 3.02 -14.91
N HIS A 14 2.40 2.68 -14.16
CA HIS A 14 2.17 3.17 -12.81
C HIS A 14 3.03 2.47 -11.75
N VAL A 15 3.31 1.18 -11.93
CA VAL A 15 4.25 0.45 -11.08
C VAL A 15 5.67 0.92 -11.36
N ALA A 16 6.02 1.18 -12.63
CA ALA A 16 7.27 1.82 -13.01
C ALA A 16 7.38 3.24 -12.41
N GLN A 17 6.31 4.05 -12.49
CA GLN A 17 6.29 5.39 -11.93
C GLN A 17 6.42 5.40 -10.40
N LEU A 18 5.78 4.47 -9.70
CA LEU A 18 5.96 4.29 -8.26
C LEU A 18 7.39 3.87 -7.93
N SER A 19 7.98 2.97 -8.73
CA SER A 19 9.39 2.57 -8.59
C SER A 19 10.33 3.76 -8.75
N THR A 20 10.12 4.60 -9.76
CA THR A 20 10.89 5.83 -9.98
C THR A 20 10.71 6.82 -8.84
N LEU A 21 9.48 7.01 -8.36
CA LEU A 21 9.20 7.91 -7.25
C LEU A 21 9.93 7.49 -5.97
N LEU A 22 10.02 6.19 -5.75
CA LEU A 22 10.67 5.63 -4.58
C LEU A 22 12.19 5.45 -4.79
N ALA A 23 12.73 5.52 -6.00
CA ALA A 23 14.15 5.26 -6.28
C ALA A 23 15.11 6.05 -5.37
N ASP A 24 14.78 7.33 -5.12
CA ASP A 24 15.58 8.23 -4.29
C ASP A 24 15.32 8.09 -2.79
N GLU A 25 14.26 7.39 -2.40
CA GLU A 25 13.75 7.30 -1.04
C GLU A 25 13.89 5.86 -0.49
N ARG A 26 15.13 5.37 -0.39
CA ARG A 26 15.40 3.95 -0.01
C ARG A 26 15.02 3.58 1.43
N HIS A 27 14.76 4.57 2.29
CA HIS A 27 14.37 4.35 3.68
C HIS A 27 12.86 4.07 3.84
N ILE A 28 12.10 4.07 2.75
CA ILE A 28 10.66 3.81 2.79
C ILE A 28 10.40 2.30 2.70
N ASP A 29 9.83 1.77 3.76
CA ASP A 29 9.24 0.44 3.81
C ASP A 29 7.83 0.41 3.18
N ILE A 30 7.52 -0.65 2.45
CA ILE A 30 6.22 -0.85 1.79
C ILE A 30 5.44 -1.95 2.50
N VAL A 31 4.16 -1.70 2.79
CA VAL A 31 3.22 -2.70 3.30
C VAL A 31 2.05 -2.85 2.34
N LEU A 32 1.75 -4.08 1.94
CA LEU A 32 0.65 -4.36 1.02
C LEU A 32 -0.70 -4.43 1.75
N THR A 33 -1.60 -3.52 1.41
CA THR A 33 -2.99 -3.49 1.85
C THR A 33 -3.91 -3.94 0.71
N SER A 34 -3.83 -5.21 0.29
CA SER A 34 -4.61 -5.69 -0.87
C SER A 34 -5.37 -6.98 -0.56
N SER A 35 -6.64 -7.04 -1.00
CA SER A 35 -7.43 -8.28 -0.98
C SER A 35 -6.82 -9.37 -1.85
N TRP A 36 -5.98 -9.00 -2.82
CA TRP A 36 -5.26 -9.94 -3.67
C TRP A 36 -4.29 -10.83 -2.89
N VAL A 37 -3.79 -10.36 -1.75
CA VAL A 37 -2.93 -11.18 -0.90
C VAL A 37 -3.70 -12.41 -0.39
N ASN A 38 -5.02 -12.28 -0.18
CA ASN A 38 -5.86 -13.41 0.23
C ASN A 38 -6.22 -14.35 -0.93
N THR A 39 -6.33 -13.83 -2.15
CA THR A 39 -6.77 -14.61 -3.32
C THR A 39 -5.62 -15.24 -4.08
N ALA A 40 -4.53 -14.51 -4.30
CA ALA A 40 -3.36 -14.94 -5.05
C ALA A 40 -2.19 -15.37 -4.14
N GLY A 41 -2.19 -14.92 -2.88
CA GLY A 41 -1.09 -15.15 -1.95
C GLY A 41 -0.04 -14.04 -1.96
N PHE A 42 0.66 -13.88 -0.84
CA PHE A 42 1.66 -12.83 -0.65
C PHE A 42 2.85 -12.95 -1.60
N HIS A 43 3.44 -14.15 -1.70
CA HIS A 43 4.62 -14.37 -2.54
C HIS A 43 4.31 -14.17 -4.03
N CYS A 44 3.18 -14.67 -4.53
CA CYS A 44 2.79 -14.43 -5.91
C CYS A 44 2.62 -12.94 -6.22
N LEU A 45 2.11 -12.15 -5.29
CA LEU A 45 2.05 -10.69 -5.48
C LEU A 45 3.42 -10.03 -5.46
N LEU A 46 4.35 -10.50 -4.63
CA LEU A 46 5.73 -10.00 -4.63
C LEU A 46 6.43 -10.27 -5.96
N ASP A 47 6.19 -11.42 -6.57
CA ASP A 47 6.78 -11.79 -7.85
C ASP A 47 6.27 -10.94 -9.02
N LEU A 48 5.14 -10.25 -8.84
CA LEU A 48 4.59 -9.28 -9.80
C LEU A 48 5.17 -7.87 -9.62
N LEU A 49 5.97 -7.62 -8.60
CA LEU A 49 6.57 -6.31 -8.37
C LEU A 49 7.98 -6.28 -8.99
N PRO A 50 8.38 -5.13 -9.58
CA PRO A 50 9.78 -4.88 -9.88
C PRO A 50 10.64 -5.09 -8.63
N GLU A 51 11.85 -5.61 -8.84
CA GLU A 51 12.80 -5.93 -7.77
C GLU A 51 12.98 -4.77 -6.78
N SER A 52 13.12 -3.55 -7.31
CA SER A 52 13.30 -2.33 -6.53
C SER A 52 12.15 -2.02 -5.55
N LEU A 53 10.92 -2.46 -5.85
CA LEU A 53 9.78 -2.35 -4.92
C LEU A 53 9.71 -3.58 -4.01
N ARG A 54 9.90 -4.77 -4.58
CA ARG A 54 9.83 -6.06 -3.87
C ARG A 54 10.76 -6.10 -2.66
N GLU A 55 12.00 -5.64 -2.81
CA GLU A 55 12.99 -5.59 -1.72
C GLU A 55 12.57 -4.71 -0.54
N ARG A 56 11.65 -3.76 -0.77
CA ARG A 56 11.13 -2.86 0.25
C ARG A 56 9.82 -3.32 0.85
N VAL A 57 9.21 -4.39 0.33
CA VAL A 57 7.97 -4.90 0.89
C VAL A 57 8.26 -5.67 2.17
N VAL A 58 7.89 -5.07 3.31
CA VAL A 58 8.09 -5.64 4.66
C VAL A 58 6.86 -6.38 5.19
N GLY A 59 5.86 -6.62 4.34
CA GLY A 59 4.71 -7.49 4.63
C GLY A 59 3.38 -6.98 4.07
N ALA A 60 2.29 -7.49 4.63
CA ALA A 60 0.93 -7.15 4.25
C ALA A 60 0.01 -7.00 5.46
N THR A 61 -1.10 -6.28 5.33
CA THR A 61 -2.07 -6.08 6.43
C THR A 61 -3.12 -7.21 6.54
N VAL A 62 -3.06 -8.22 5.68
CA VAL A 62 -4.07 -9.29 5.65
C VAL A 62 -3.77 -10.45 6.62
N PRO A 63 -4.81 -11.22 7.04
CA PRO A 63 -4.64 -12.43 7.86
C PRO A 63 -3.77 -13.45 7.13
N GLY A 64 -2.59 -13.73 7.68
CA GLY A 64 -1.53 -14.48 6.99
C GLY A 64 -0.15 -13.86 7.22
N ASN A 65 -0.10 -12.54 7.47
CA ASN A 65 1.01 -11.93 8.17
C ASN A 65 1.05 -12.52 9.60
N ARG A 66 2.10 -13.28 9.92
CA ARG A 66 2.24 -14.01 11.20
C ARG A 66 1.99 -13.10 12.41
N ALA A 67 2.35 -11.83 12.31
CA ALA A 67 2.17 -10.84 13.38
C ALA A 67 0.71 -10.38 13.57
N LEU A 68 -0.10 -10.37 12.50
CA LEU A 68 -1.50 -9.95 12.54
C LEU A 68 -2.49 -11.11 12.79
N ARG A 69 -2.05 -12.36 12.53
CA ARG A 69 -2.89 -13.57 12.64
C ARG A 69 -3.56 -13.74 14.01
N HIS A 70 -2.91 -13.32 15.09
CA HIS A 70 -3.40 -13.54 16.45
C HIS A 70 -4.36 -12.46 16.97
N ARG A 71 -4.51 -11.34 16.26
CA ARG A 71 -5.26 -10.17 16.76
C ARG A 71 -6.54 -9.86 15.99
N LEU A 72 -6.68 -10.38 14.77
CA LEU A 72 -7.74 -9.97 13.86
C LEU A 72 -8.60 -11.16 13.44
N SER A 73 -9.91 -10.97 13.49
CA SER A 73 -10.86 -11.96 13.00
C SER A 73 -10.97 -11.89 11.47
N GLN A 74 -11.52 -12.94 10.86
CA GLN A 74 -11.85 -12.94 9.42
C GLN A 74 -12.80 -11.77 9.05
N ASN A 75 -13.57 -11.26 10.00
CA ASN A 75 -14.55 -10.19 9.82
C ASN A 75 -13.98 -8.78 10.02
N THR A 76 -12.72 -8.63 10.44
CA THR A 76 -12.09 -7.31 10.58
C THR A 76 -12.03 -6.60 9.23
N SER A 77 -12.51 -5.36 9.18
CA SER A 77 -12.51 -4.50 8.00
C SER A 77 -11.08 -4.11 7.58
N LYS A 78 -10.88 -3.75 6.30
CA LYS A 78 -9.57 -3.33 5.79
C LYS A 78 -8.99 -2.13 6.56
N SER A 79 -9.87 -1.19 6.97
CA SER A 79 -9.51 -0.03 7.78
C SER A 79 -8.96 -0.44 9.15
N GLU A 80 -9.65 -1.31 9.88
CA GLU A 80 -9.18 -1.81 11.18
C GLU A 80 -7.86 -2.59 11.04
N ARG A 81 -7.69 -3.38 9.98
CA ARG A 81 -6.43 -4.09 9.71
C ARG A 81 -5.26 -3.12 9.50
N LEU A 82 -5.49 -2.04 8.75
CA LEU A 82 -4.49 -0.99 8.54
C LEU A 82 -4.16 -0.26 9.84
N ALA A 83 -5.17 0.12 10.63
CA ALA A 83 -4.97 0.78 11.92
C ALA A 83 -4.13 -0.09 12.88
N GLU A 84 -4.45 -1.38 12.98
CA GLU A 84 -3.70 -2.30 13.84
C GLU A 84 -2.28 -2.54 13.34
N ASP A 85 -2.07 -2.63 12.02
CA ASP A 85 -0.71 -2.80 11.47
C ASP A 85 0.16 -1.56 11.70
N VAL A 86 -0.38 -0.36 11.50
CA VAL A 86 0.30 0.91 11.80
C VAL A 86 0.64 0.99 13.28
N ARG A 87 -0.33 0.73 14.16
CA ARG A 87 -0.12 0.72 15.62
C ARG A 87 0.97 -0.28 16.05
N ARG A 88 1.03 -1.44 15.40
CA ARG A 88 2.01 -2.49 15.73
C ARG A 88 3.41 -2.14 15.23
N ARG A 89 3.53 -1.50 14.07
CA ARG A 89 4.81 -1.15 13.46
C ARG A 89 5.39 0.15 14.01
N GLU A 90 4.56 0.99 14.61
CA GLU A 90 4.92 2.31 15.15
C GLU A 90 5.80 3.13 14.18
N PRO A 91 5.37 3.27 12.90
CA PRO A 91 6.17 4.02 11.94
C PRO A 91 6.26 5.49 12.34
N GLN A 92 7.41 6.11 12.08
CA GLN A 92 7.61 7.53 12.33
C GLN A 92 6.67 8.40 11.49
N VAL A 93 6.45 8.01 10.23
CA VAL A 93 5.54 8.67 9.28
C VAL A 93 4.81 7.61 8.48
N VAL A 94 3.54 7.86 8.18
CA VAL A 94 2.69 6.99 7.35
C VAL A 94 2.28 7.75 6.10
N THR A 95 2.26 7.05 4.97
CA THR A 95 1.57 7.49 3.75
C THR A 95 0.77 6.31 3.22
N VAL A 96 -0.52 6.53 2.95
CA VAL A 96 -1.45 5.50 2.49
C VAL A 96 -1.81 5.77 1.03
N LEU A 97 -1.72 4.74 0.19
CA LEU A 97 -2.22 4.78 -1.18
C LEU A 97 -3.37 3.78 -1.27
N GLU A 98 -4.57 4.25 -1.57
CA GLU A 98 -5.78 3.42 -1.48
C GLU A 98 -6.83 3.84 -2.52
N SER A 99 -7.76 2.95 -2.88
CA SER A 99 -8.83 3.26 -3.83
C SER A 99 -10.16 3.65 -3.17
N ASP A 100 -10.29 3.49 -1.86
CA ASP A 100 -11.53 3.79 -1.14
C ASP A 100 -11.22 4.37 0.24
N THR A 101 -11.72 5.57 0.50
CA THR A 101 -11.54 6.27 1.78
C THR A 101 -12.09 5.48 2.97
N ARG A 102 -13.08 4.60 2.76
CA ARG A 102 -13.63 3.73 3.81
C ARG A 102 -12.63 2.68 4.30
N HIS A 103 -11.62 2.36 3.49
CA HIS A 103 -10.54 1.47 3.86
C HIS A 103 -9.40 2.17 4.63
N VAL A 104 -9.48 3.49 4.81
CA VAL A 104 -8.48 4.27 5.53
C VAL A 104 -9.05 4.69 6.90
N PRO A 105 -8.35 4.39 8.00
CA PRO A 105 -8.70 4.87 9.33
C PRO A 105 -8.82 6.40 9.36
N VAL A 106 -9.78 6.94 10.12
CA VAL A 106 -9.98 8.38 10.23
C VAL A 106 -8.69 9.16 10.54
N PRO A 107 -7.84 8.72 11.49
CA PRO A 107 -6.59 9.43 11.81
C PRO A 107 -5.51 9.39 10.72
N LEU A 108 -5.71 8.61 9.65
CA LEU A 108 -4.74 8.44 8.55
C LEU A 108 -5.23 9.03 7.22
N ARG A 109 -6.35 9.76 7.22
CA ARG A 109 -6.97 10.25 5.98
C ARG A 109 -6.21 11.40 5.35
N ASP A 110 -5.57 12.24 6.15
CA ASP A 110 -4.76 13.35 5.63
C ASP A 110 -3.44 12.82 5.03
N GLU A 111 -2.99 11.68 5.57
CA GLU A 111 -1.87 10.84 5.16
C GLU A 111 -2.23 9.90 4.00
N ALA A 112 -3.42 10.03 3.41
CA ALA A 112 -3.84 9.19 2.28
C ALA A 112 -3.88 9.93 0.94
N VAL A 113 -3.47 9.21 -0.12
CA VAL A 113 -3.79 9.50 -1.51
C VAL A 113 -4.86 8.50 -1.94
N ILE A 114 -6.07 8.99 -2.22
CA ILE A 114 -7.19 8.16 -2.65
C ILE A 114 -7.32 8.23 -4.16
N VAL A 115 -7.14 7.10 -4.84
CA VAL A 115 -7.30 6.97 -6.29
C VAL A 115 -8.48 6.01 -6.57
N PRO A 116 -9.72 6.52 -6.73
CA PRO A 116 -10.94 5.69 -6.70
C PRO A 116 -10.96 4.52 -7.68
N LYS A 117 -10.32 4.71 -8.83
CA LYS A 117 -10.23 3.70 -9.89
C LYS A 117 -8.93 2.88 -9.79
N GLY A 118 -8.23 2.89 -8.65
CA GLY A 118 -6.96 2.21 -8.45
C GLY A 118 -5.77 2.98 -9.02
N LEU A 119 -4.55 2.52 -8.68
CA LEU A 119 -3.30 3.19 -9.05
C LEU A 119 -3.15 3.42 -10.56
N TRP A 120 -3.76 2.56 -11.39
CA TRP A 120 -3.71 2.71 -12.84
C TRP A 120 -4.50 3.90 -13.40
N ALA A 121 -5.33 4.53 -12.57
CA ALA A 121 -6.05 5.74 -12.92
C ALA A 121 -5.46 6.99 -12.24
N ALA A 122 -4.32 6.85 -11.57
CA ALA A 122 -3.68 7.96 -10.87
C ALA A 122 -3.22 9.04 -11.87
N GLY A 123 -3.75 10.24 -11.71
CA GLY A 123 -3.41 11.40 -12.52
C GLY A 123 -2.19 12.15 -11.99
N HIS A 124 -1.80 13.22 -12.69
CA HIS A 124 -0.66 14.06 -12.30
C HIS A 124 -0.76 14.55 -10.85
N ASP A 125 -1.95 14.98 -10.41
CA ASP A 125 -2.16 15.52 -9.07
C ASP A 125 -2.01 14.45 -7.97
N ASP A 126 -2.43 13.21 -8.24
CA ASP A 126 -2.27 12.08 -7.31
C ASP A 126 -0.79 11.78 -7.07
N TRP A 127 0.00 11.74 -8.16
CA TRP A 127 1.44 11.51 -8.11
C TRP A 127 2.18 12.67 -7.45
N SER A 128 1.80 13.91 -7.76
CA SER A 128 2.36 15.11 -7.13
C SER A 128 2.05 15.17 -5.64
N ARG A 129 0.84 14.75 -5.23
CA ARG A 129 0.48 14.63 -3.82
C ARG A 129 1.29 13.54 -3.13
N LEU A 130 1.37 12.35 -3.72
CA LEU A 130 2.16 11.24 -3.17
C LEU A 130 3.62 11.66 -2.97
N ARG A 131 4.24 12.27 -3.99
CA ARG A 131 5.61 12.80 -3.89
C ARG A 131 5.80 13.73 -2.70
N ARG A 132 4.93 14.73 -2.53
CA ARG A 132 5.03 15.69 -1.42
C ARG A 132 4.95 15.00 -0.05
N MET A 133 4.14 13.95 0.08
CA MET A 133 3.97 13.21 1.32
C MET A 133 5.19 12.34 1.62
N LEU A 134 5.73 11.66 0.60
CA LEU A 134 6.95 10.88 0.74
C LEU A 134 8.16 11.76 1.08
N SER A 135 8.34 12.91 0.42
CA SER A 135 9.46 13.82 0.70
C SER A 135 9.39 14.52 2.07
N ARG A 136 8.21 14.54 2.73
CA ARG A 136 8.09 14.97 4.14
C ARG A 136 8.66 13.94 5.09
N THR A 137 8.57 12.66 4.72
CA THR A 137 9.08 11.54 5.50
C THR A 137 10.61 11.59 5.59
N SER A 138 11.28 11.95 4.50
CA SER A 138 12.75 12.03 4.41
C SER A 138 13.37 13.17 5.23
N ARG A 139 12.59 14.19 5.62
CA ARG A 139 13.06 15.35 6.39
C ARG A 139 12.84 15.24 7.90
N ALA A 140 12.20 14.16 8.36
CA ALA A 140 11.93 13.93 9.78
C ALA A 140 13.07 13.18 10.50
N THR A 141 14.13 12.82 9.76
CA THR A 141 15.42 12.30 10.25
C THR A 141 16.41 13.42 10.47
#